data_AF-A0A9P5PRQ7-F1
#
_entry.id   AF-A0A9P5PRQ7-F1
#
_cell.length_a   1.000
_cell.length_b   1.000
_cell.length_c   1.000
_cell.angle_alpha   90.00
_cell.angle_beta   90.00
_cell.angle_gamma   90.00
#
_symmetry.space_group_name_H-M   'P 1'
#
loop_
_entity.id
_entity.type
_entity.pdbx_description
1 polymer ?
#
loop_
_entity_poly.entity_id
_entity_poly.type
_entity_poly.pdbx_seq_one_letter_code
_entity_poly.pdbx_strand_id
1 'polypeptide(L)'
;SILAEINAADKAANSMIPPSSILNIIRKASARRHDAAAQFTQANRPDLAEKELLEASVVEQFLPPLLSSAEVDHAIQTVLTSLAISPDNDPRKATGRIFKAFYAQIDRSQVDPNLVKARVDIALNSLKTNQ
;
A
#
# COMPACT_ATOMS: atom_id res chain seq x y z
N SER A 1 -18.37 11.25 -0.93
CA SER A 1 -17.43 12.38 -0.94
C SER A 1 -16.35 12.11 0.08
N ILE A 2 -15.07 12.37 -0.24
CA ILE A 2 -13.91 12.03 0.60
C ILE A 2 -14.02 12.67 2.01
N LEU A 3 -14.45 13.94 2.07
CA LEU A 3 -14.66 14.65 3.34
C LEU A 3 -15.75 13.99 4.21
N ALA A 4 -16.78 13.40 3.59
CA ALA A 4 -17.82 12.70 4.33
C ALA A 4 -17.27 11.41 4.96
N GLU A 5 -16.36 10.71 4.29
CA GLU A 5 -15.70 9.51 4.82
C GLU A 5 -14.75 9.85 5.98
N ILE A 6 -14.00 10.95 5.88
CA ILE A 6 -13.15 11.44 6.97
C ILE A 6 -14.01 11.81 8.18
N ASN A 7 -15.06 12.61 7.99
CA ASN A 7 -15.98 12.98 9.07
C ASN A 7 -16.69 11.77 9.70
N ALA A 8 -17.04 10.76 8.90
CA ALA A 8 -17.63 9.53 9.41
C ALA A 8 -16.61 8.74 10.24
N ALA A 9 -15.34 8.69 9.82
CA ALA A 9 -14.26 8.05 10.55
C ALA A 9 -13.93 8.78 11.87
N ASP A 10 -13.94 10.12 11.88
CA ASP A 10 -13.76 10.92 13.11
C ASP A 10 -14.88 10.65 14.12
N LYS A 11 -16.13 10.62 13.65
CA LYS A 11 -17.28 10.26 14.49
C LYS A 11 -17.18 8.84 15.04
N ALA A 12 -16.77 7.88 14.20
CA ALA A 12 -16.61 6.49 14.61
C ALA A 12 -15.48 6.31 15.65
N ALA A 13 -14.40 7.07 15.52
CA ALA A 13 -13.27 7.08 16.47
C ALA A 13 -13.52 7.96 17.70
N ASN A 14 -14.65 8.70 17.75
CA ASN A 14 -14.97 9.72 18.75
C ASN A 14 -13.81 10.69 19.03
N SER A 15 -12.99 10.94 18.01
CA SER A 15 -11.75 11.72 18.05
C SER A 15 -11.28 11.98 16.62
N MET A 16 -10.36 12.94 16.45
CA MET A 16 -9.76 13.20 15.15
C MET A 16 -8.86 12.04 14.76
N ILE A 17 -9.10 11.43 13.60
CA ILE A 17 -8.29 10.33 13.12
C ILE A 17 -6.86 10.80 12.79
N PRO A 18 -5.85 9.94 12.99
CA PRO A 18 -4.48 10.31 12.70
C PRO A 18 -4.28 10.54 11.19
N PRO A 19 -3.28 11.35 10.78
CA PRO A 19 -3.00 11.65 9.37
C PRO A 19 -2.82 10.41 8.49
N SER A 20 -2.23 9.34 9.02
CA SER A 20 -2.07 8.06 8.32
C SER A 20 -3.41 7.40 7.96
N SER A 21 -4.44 7.55 8.80
CA SER A 21 -5.79 7.10 8.51
C SER A 21 -6.45 7.93 7.41
N ILE A 22 -6.22 9.25 7.40
CA ILE A 22 -6.70 10.15 6.33
C ILE A 22 -6.08 9.74 4.99
N LEU A 23 -4.76 9.52 4.95
CA LEU A 23 -4.06 9.06 3.75
C LEU A 23 -4.63 7.73 3.23
N ASN A 24 -4.97 6.80 4.13
CA ASN A 24 -5.62 5.54 3.76
C ASN A 24 -7.01 5.76 3.14
N ILE A 25 -7.81 6.72 3.65
CA ILE A 25 -9.12 7.04 3.08
C ILE A 25 -8.95 7.65 1.68
N ILE A 26 -8.03 8.59 1.51
CA ILE A 26 -7.74 9.22 0.20
C ILE A 26 -7.27 8.15 -0.80
N ARG A 27 -6.41 7.23 -0.38
CA ARG A 27 -5.93 6.12 -1.21
C ARG A 27 -7.06 5.20 -1.65
N LYS A 28 -7.95 4.81 -0.73
CA LYS A 28 -9.16 4.04 -1.08
C LYS A 28 -10.06 4.81 -2.04
N ALA A 29 -10.14 6.12 -1.90
CA ALA A 29 -10.94 6.96 -2.79
C ALA A 29 -10.36 7.08 -4.20
N SER A 30 -9.03 7.07 -4.36
CA SER A 30 -8.40 6.93 -5.69
C SER A 30 -8.68 5.54 -6.28
N ALA A 31 -8.45 4.47 -5.51
CA ALA A 31 -8.67 3.10 -5.98
C ALA A 31 -10.10 2.86 -6.50
N ARG A 32 -11.12 3.32 -5.76
CA ARG A 32 -12.53 3.20 -6.20
C ARG A 32 -12.81 3.91 -7.53
N ARG A 33 -12.10 4.99 -7.84
CA ARG A 33 -12.25 5.70 -9.13
C ARG A 33 -11.57 4.95 -10.25
N HIS A 34 -10.39 4.37 -10.01
CA HIS A 34 -9.77 3.45 -10.97
C HIS A 34 -10.66 2.24 -11.25
N ASP A 35 -11.26 1.65 -10.20
CA ASP A 35 -12.21 0.54 -10.35
C ASP A 35 -13.45 0.96 -11.16
N ALA A 36 -14.00 2.15 -10.88
CA ALA A 36 -15.13 2.71 -11.63
C ALA A 36 -14.75 2.98 -13.11
N ALA A 37 -13.57 3.55 -13.35
CA ALA A 37 -13.06 3.77 -14.69
C ALA A 37 -12.95 2.45 -15.47
N ALA A 38 -12.37 1.41 -14.86
CA ALA A 38 -12.27 0.09 -15.46
C ALA A 38 -13.65 -0.50 -15.79
N GLN A 39 -14.63 -0.36 -14.89
CA GLN A 39 -16.01 -0.80 -15.13
C GLN A 39 -16.66 -0.03 -16.29
N PHE A 40 -16.47 1.28 -16.38
CA PHE A 40 -16.98 2.08 -17.48
C PHE A 40 -16.31 1.73 -18.81
N THR A 41 -15.00 1.48 -18.83
CA THR A 41 -14.30 0.96 -20.01
C THR A 41 -14.87 -0.38 -20.46
N GLN A 42 -15.09 -1.32 -19.52
CA GLN A 42 -15.70 -2.62 -19.82
C GLN A 42 -17.14 -2.49 -20.35
N ALA A 43 -17.87 -1.47 -19.90
CA ALA A 43 -19.22 -1.16 -20.36
C ALA A 43 -19.25 -0.36 -21.69
N ASN A 44 -18.13 -0.22 -22.41
CA ASN A 44 -18.01 0.60 -23.62
C ASN A 44 -18.42 2.08 -23.40
N ARG A 45 -18.14 2.63 -22.22
CA ARG A 45 -18.36 4.04 -21.84
C ARG A 45 -17.04 4.75 -21.53
N PRO A 46 -16.15 4.92 -22.52
CA PRO A 46 -14.84 5.55 -22.31
C PRO A 46 -14.95 7.02 -21.86
N ASP A 47 -16.04 7.71 -22.21
CA ASP A 47 -16.35 9.08 -21.76
C ASP A 47 -16.47 9.19 -20.23
N LEU A 48 -17.12 8.20 -19.60
CA LEU A 48 -17.25 8.13 -18.15
C LEU A 48 -15.95 7.63 -17.51
N ALA A 49 -15.25 6.70 -18.16
CA ALA A 49 -13.97 6.21 -17.67
C ALA A 49 -12.91 7.33 -17.58
N GLU A 50 -12.81 8.16 -18.62
CA GLU A 50 -11.90 9.29 -18.65
C GLU A 50 -12.21 10.30 -17.53
N LYS A 51 -13.50 10.57 -17.27
CA LYS A 51 -13.91 11.43 -16.17
C LYS A 51 -13.46 10.89 -14.80
N GLU A 52 -13.65 9.60 -14.56
CA GLU A 52 -13.21 8.97 -13.31
C GLU A 52 -11.68 8.98 -13.17
N LEU A 53 -10.94 8.75 -14.27
CA LEU A 53 -9.47 8.81 -14.27
C LEU A 53 -8.94 10.22 -13.99
N LEU A 54 -9.58 11.26 -14.54
CA LEU A 54 -9.25 12.65 -14.24
C LEU A 54 -9.45 12.96 -12.76
N GLU A 55 -10.57 12.51 -12.18
CA GLU A 55 -10.79 12.66 -10.74
C GLU A 55 -9.77 11.85 -9.92
N ALA A 56 -9.42 10.63 -10.33
CA ALA A 56 -8.42 9.81 -9.67
C ALA A 56 -7.06 10.53 -9.63
N SER A 57 -6.65 11.12 -10.75
CA SER A 57 -5.39 11.88 -10.85
C SER A 57 -5.36 13.10 -9.92
N VAL A 58 -6.47 13.83 -9.79
CA VAL A 58 -6.57 14.95 -8.83
C VAL A 58 -6.44 14.44 -7.39
N VAL A 59 -7.08 13.33 -7.05
CA VAL A 59 -7.00 12.73 -5.71
C VAL A 59 -5.60 12.23 -5.40
N GLU A 60 -4.90 11.66 -6.39
CA GLU A 60 -3.53 11.16 -6.25
C GLU A 60 -2.50 12.25 -5.96
N GLN A 61 -2.73 13.49 -6.40
CA GLN A 61 -1.86 14.62 -6.06
C GLN A 61 -1.80 14.91 -4.55
N PHE A 62 -2.80 14.47 -3.79
CA PHE A 62 -2.83 14.59 -2.32
C PHE A 62 -2.21 13.39 -1.60
N LEU A 63 -1.83 12.36 -2.33
CA LEU A 63 -1.10 11.22 -1.79
C LEU A 63 0.40 11.45 -1.96
N PRO A 64 1.20 11.08 -0.96
CA PRO A 64 2.63 11.03 -1.19
C PRO A 64 2.94 9.95 -2.24
N PRO A 65 4.04 10.11 -3.00
CA PRO A 65 4.41 9.17 -4.05
C PRO A 65 4.60 7.78 -3.47
N LEU A 66 3.98 6.77 -4.09
CA LEU A 66 4.27 5.39 -3.69
C LEU A 66 5.72 5.06 -4.03
N LEU A 67 6.38 4.33 -3.13
CA LEU A 67 7.58 3.60 -3.50
C LEU A 67 7.24 2.61 -4.60
N SER A 68 8.05 2.62 -5.65
CA SER A 68 8.00 1.63 -6.72
C SER A 68 8.29 0.23 -6.18
N SER A 69 7.92 -0.80 -6.95
CA SER A 69 8.25 -2.18 -6.57
C SER A 69 9.75 -2.38 -6.36
N ALA A 70 10.59 -1.73 -7.17
CA ALA A 70 12.05 -1.83 -7.06
C ALA A 70 12.58 -1.22 -5.75
N GLU A 71 12.04 -0.07 -5.33
CA GLU A 71 12.42 0.57 -4.07
C GLU A 71 11.97 -0.24 -2.86
N VAL A 72 10.76 -0.82 -2.92
CA VAL A 72 10.26 -1.74 -1.89
C VAL A 72 11.15 -2.97 -1.80
N ASP A 73 11.55 -3.55 -2.93
CA ASP A 73 12.44 -4.72 -2.98
C ASP A 73 13.82 -4.40 -2.38
N HIS A 74 14.40 -3.25 -2.73
CA HIS A 74 15.68 -2.80 -2.18
C HIS A 74 15.61 -2.59 -0.66
N ALA A 75 14.55 -1.96 -0.18
CA ALA A 75 14.33 -1.76 1.26
C ALA A 75 14.12 -3.08 2.01
N ILE A 76 13.34 -4.02 1.45
CA ILE A 76 13.16 -5.36 2.02
C ILE A 76 14.51 -6.10 2.08
N GLN A 77 15.32 -6.04 1.02
CA GLN A 77 16.62 -6.70 0.99
C GLN A 77 17.58 -6.12 2.05
N THR A 78 17.60 -4.81 2.20
CA THR A 78 18.36 -4.13 3.25
C THR A 78 17.94 -4.61 4.64
N VAL A 79 16.62 -4.72 4.87
CA VAL A 79 16.06 -5.22 6.13
C VAL A 79 16.45 -6.68 6.37
N LEU A 80 16.36 -7.55 5.35
CA LEU A 80 16.74 -8.96 5.43
C LEU A 80 18.22 -9.12 5.84
N THR A 81 19.12 -8.37 5.21
CA THR A 81 20.55 -8.36 5.55
C THR A 81 20.78 -7.85 6.96
N SER A 82 20.13 -6.74 7.36
CA SER A 82 20.28 -6.15 8.71
C SER A 82 19.82 -7.08 9.84
N LEU A 83 18.79 -7.89 9.58
CA LEU A 83 18.19 -8.79 10.56
C LEU A 83 18.83 -10.19 10.58
N ALA A 84 19.78 -10.46 9.68
CA ALA A 84 20.40 -11.76 9.44
C ALA A 84 19.35 -12.89 9.35
N ILE A 85 18.30 -12.65 8.54
CA ILE A 85 17.22 -13.63 8.36
C ILE A 85 17.76 -14.83 7.56
N SER A 86 17.99 -15.94 8.26
CA SER A 86 18.31 -17.26 7.69
C SER A 86 17.04 -18.02 7.26
N PRO A 87 17.11 -18.89 6.22
CA PRO A 87 16.01 -19.77 5.79
C PRO A 87 15.48 -20.72 6.88
N ASP A 88 16.27 -21.02 7.91
CA ASP A 88 15.87 -21.86 9.05
C ASP A 88 14.95 -21.13 10.05
N ASN A 89 14.80 -19.82 9.92
CA ASN A 89 13.90 -19.07 10.78
C ASN A 89 12.44 -19.42 10.47
N ASP A 90 11.64 -19.49 11.53
CA ASP A 90 10.18 -19.61 11.40
C ASP A 90 9.65 -18.48 10.50
N PRO A 91 9.05 -18.80 9.34
CA PRO A 91 8.64 -17.82 8.35
C PRO A 91 7.68 -16.78 8.94
N ARG A 92 6.81 -17.18 9.87
CA ARG A 92 5.87 -16.23 10.51
C ARG A 92 6.60 -15.21 11.38
N LYS A 93 7.64 -15.65 12.10
CA LYS A 93 8.47 -14.76 12.92
C LYS A 93 9.36 -13.86 12.05
N ALA A 94 9.90 -14.40 10.96
CA ALA A 94 10.70 -13.64 10.01
C ALA A 94 9.88 -12.51 9.37
N THR A 95 8.69 -12.80 8.84
CA THR A 95 7.79 -11.78 8.26
C THR A 95 7.45 -10.68 9.26
N GLY A 96 7.14 -11.03 10.50
CA GLY A 96 6.83 -10.04 11.55
C GLY A 96 8.02 -9.12 11.86
N ARG A 97 9.24 -9.66 11.92
CA ARG A 97 10.47 -8.87 12.13
C ARG A 97 10.77 -7.96 10.95
N ILE A 98 10.63 -8.48 9.73
CA ILE A 98 10.84 -7.72 8.49
C ILE A 98 9.86 -6.55 8.42
N PHE A 99 8.56 -6.78 8.62
CA PHE A 99 7.57 -5.70 8.64
C PHE A 99 7.87 -4.66 9.71
N LYS A 100 8.27 -5.08 10.92
CA LYS A 100 8.60 -4.11 11.99
C LYS A 100 9.78 -3.23 11.59
N ALA A 101 10.84 -3.79 11.03
CA ALA A 101 12.01 -3.03 10.60
C ALA A 101 11.73 -2.16 9.37
N PHE A 102 10.98 -2.70 8.39
CA PHE A 102 10.57 -1.98 7.19
C PHE A 102 9.70 -0.77 7.53
N TYR A 103 8.63 -0.96 8.32
CA TYR A 103 7.73 0.13 8.72
C TYR A 103 8.31 1.08 9.77
N ALA A 104 9.49 0.78 10.32
CA ALA A 104 10.23 1.74 11.14
C ALA A 104 10.99 2.77 10.29
N GLN A 105 11.30 2.43 9.04
CA GLN A 105 12.02 3.30 8.10
C GLN A 105 11.09 3.93 7.06
N ILE A 106 10.02 3.21 6.69
CA ILE A 106 9.08 3.61 5.64
C ILE A 106 7.68 3.72 6.23
N ASP A 107 7.03 4.87 6.01
CA ASP A 107 5.66 5.06 6.46
C ASP A 107 4.72 4.13 5.66
N ARG A 108 3.76 3.49 6.36
CA ARG A 108 2.72 2.64 5.74
C ARG A 108 1.94 3.35 4.64
N SER A 109 1.83 4.66 4.73
CA SER A 109 1.13 5.49 3.74
C SER A 109 1.91 5.69 2.42
N GLN A 110 3.18 5.28 2.35
CA GLN A 110 4.06 5.41 1.18
C GLN A 110 4.15 4.13 0.36
N VAL A 111 3.57 3.03 0.85
CA VAL A 111 3.71 1.70 0.25
C VAL A 111 2.35 1.02 0.17
N ASP A 112 2.18 0.12 -0.79
CA ASP A 112 1.04 -0.78 -0.80
C ASP A 112 1.30 -1.96 0.16
N PRO A 113 0.52 -2.13 1.24
CA PRO A 113 0.71 -3.22 2.19
C PRO A 113 0.63 -4.62 1.55
N ASN A 114 -0.19 -4.78 0.50
CA ASN A 114 -0.32 -6.05 -0.20
C ASN A 114 0.92 -6.34 -1.03
N LEU A 115 1.47 -5.31 -1.69
CA LEU A 115 2.72 -5.41 -2.44
C LEU A 115 3.88 -5.78 -1.49
N VAL A 116 4.02 -5.08 -0.36
CA VAL A 116 5.09 -5.35 0.62
C VAL A 116 4.97 -6.79 1.13
N LYS A 117 3.76 -7.28 1.44
CA LYS A 117 3.56 -8.67 1.85
C LYS A 117 3.98 -9.67 0.77
N ALA A 118 3.52 -9.48 -0.48
CA ALA A 118 3.86 -10.34 -1.59
C ALA A 118 5.39 -10.37 -1.84
N ARG A 119 6.06 -9.21 -1.76
CA ARG A 119 7.51 -9.11 -1.92
C ARG A 119 8.29 -9.78 -0.79
N VAL A 120 7.85 -9.63 0.45
CA VAL A 120 8.46 -10.33 1.60
C VAL A 120 8.31 -11.85 1.45
N ASP A 121 7.14 -12.34 1.04
CA ASP A 121 6.92 -13.77 0.83
C ASP A 121 7.82 -14.33 -0.29
N ILE A 122 7.96 -13.60 -1.40
CA ILE A 122 8.88 -13.96 -2.49
C ILE A 122 10.33 -13.98 -2.00
N ALA A 123 10.76 -12.96 -1.25
CA ALA A 123 12.12 -12.86 -0.75
C ALA A 123 12.46 -13.95 0.29
N LEU A 124 11.50 -14.36 1.11
CA LEU A 124 11.68 -15.49 2.03
C LEU A 124 11.72 -16.84 1.30
N ASN A 125 10.94 -17.00 0.22
CA ASN A 125 10.96 -18.22 -0.58
C ASN A 125 12.26 -18.34 -1.40
N SER A 126 12.79 -17.25 -1.95
CA SER A 126 14.05 -17.26 -2.69
C SER A 126 15.27 -17.61 -1.82
N LEU A 127 15.22 -17.29 -0.52
CA LEU A 127 16.22 -17.74 0.47
C LEU A 127 16.18 -19.26 0.71
N LYS A 128 15.01 -19.90 0.56
CA LYS A 128 14.85 -21.35 0.73
C LYS A 128 15.22 -22.14 -0.53
N THR A 129 15.00 -21.58 -1.71
CA THR A 129 15.28 -22.24 -3.00
C THR A 129 16.76 -22.21 -3.39
N ASN A 130 17.57 -21.33 -2.79
CA ASN A 130 19.02 -21.28 -3.01
C ASN A 130 19.84 -22.19 -2.05
N GLN A 131 19.19 -23.12 -1.34
CA GLN A 131 19.83 -24.26 -0.66
C GLN A 131 19.52 -25.54 -1.41
#